data_AF-A0A1J1J5X8-F1
#
_entry.id   AF-A0A1J1J5X8-F1
#
_cell.length_a   1.000
_cell.length_b   1.000
_cell.length_c   1.000
_cell.angle_alpha   90.00
_cell.angle_beta   90.00
_cell.angle_gamma   90.00
#
_symmetry.space_group_name_H-M   'P 1'
#
loop_
_entity.id
_entity.type
_entity.pdbx_description
1 polymer ?
#
loop_
_entity_poly.entity_id
_entity_poly.type
_entity_poly.pdbx_seq_one_letter_code
_entity_poly.pdbx_strand_id
1 'polypeptide(L)'
;MPIYAQVSLTNSDSLSSHVLNLGFMVTWMVFVVVAVDGLDSLYVLVTYHCIGKLAVCSHLASNINQHTDEQYILKLIKKHLDVLDLIKVSAKFYNKLNSVQLCVSFGAIATSMYNMKLNFEILLIVPLSAALIQLFFYFYVGHQLSSMNAQLQHSIYGSKWYEIKSISLKKKILFMLMMMQHDKGYSVMGLKTIMNFESFSDVMKQVYGFLNFLLNVM
;
A
#
# COMPACT_ATOMS: atom_id res chain seq x y z
N MET A 1 6.99 23.57 -27.37
CA MET A 1 8.41 23.82 -27.06
C MET A 1 9.00 22.52 -26.54
N PRO A 2 9.97 21.89 -27.24
CA PRO A 2 10.67 20.74 -26.67
C PRO A 2 11.43 21.18 -25.42
N ILE A 3 11.19 20.50 -24.31
CA ILE A 3 11.93 20.73 -23.06
C ILE A 3 13.33 20.13 -23.28
N TYR A 4 14.30 20.98 -23.62
CA TYR A 4 15.70 20.56 -23.66
C TYR A 4 16.18 20.41 -22.21
N ALA A 5 16.35 19.18 -21.76
CA ALA A 5 17.08 18.88 -20.53
C ALA A 5 18.59 19.13 -20.80
N GLN A 6 19.01 20.39 -20.72
CA GLN A 6 20.40 20.80 -20.93
C GLN A 6 21.15 20.79 -19.60
N VAL A 7 22.22 20.00 -19.50
CA VAL A 7 23.17 20.11 -18.39
C VAL A 7 23.99 21.37 -18.62
N SER A 8 24.07 22.24 -17.61
CA SER A 8 24.72 23.57 -17.68
C SER A 8 26.18 23.57 -18.13
N LEU A 9 26.83 22.41 -18.18
CA LEU A 9 28.24 22.20 -18.51
C LEU A 9 28.52 21.84 -19.99
N THR A 10 27.52 21.89 -20.89
CA THR A 10 27.68 21.39 -22.27
C THR A 10 27.15 22.34 -23.35
N ASN A 11 27.89 22.44 -24.46
CA ASN A 11 27.51 23.23 -25.65
C ASN A 11 26.59 22.40 -26.55
N SER A 12 25.47 22.97 -27.03
CA SER A 12 24.40 22.24 -27.72
C SER A 12 24.82 21.53 -29.01
N ASP A 13 25.90 21.98 -29.66
CA ASP A 13 26.18 21.61 -31.05
C ASP A 13 27.32 20.59 -31.20
N SER A 14 27.89 20.09 -30.09
CA SER A 14 29.00 19.12 -30.14
C SER A 14 28.55 17.69 -29.85
N LEU A 15 28.97 16.74 -30.69
CA LEU A 15 28.69 15.31 -30.50
C LEU A 15 29.13 14.80 -29.11
N SER A 16 30.27 15.29 -28.62
CA SER A 16 30.79 14.96 -27.28
C SER A 16 29.88 15.46 -26.16
N SER A 17 29.23 16.62 -26.33
CA SER A 17 28.26 17.15 -25.38
C SER A 17 26.97 16.32 -25.33
N HIS A 18 26.50 15.80 -26.46
CA HIS A 18 25.34 14.89 -26.47
C HIS A 18 25.62 13.57 -25.76
N VAL A 19 26.80 12.98 -25.96
CA VAL A 19 27.19 11.73 -25.27
C VAL A 19 27.31 11.95 -23.75
N LEU A 20 27.90 13.07 -23.33
CA LEU A 20 28.00 13.43 -21.91
C LEU A 20 26.61 13.64 -21.29
N ASN A 21 25.72 14.36 -21.97
CA ASN A 21 24.34 14.60 -21.52
C ASN A 21 23.54 13.30 -21.44
N LEU A 22 23.67 12.42 -22.43
CA LEU A 22 23.03 11.10 -22.42
C LEU A 22 23.54 10.27 -21.23
N GLY A 23 24.85 10.22 -21.02
CA GLY A 23 25.45 9.50 -19.89
C GLY A 23 24.95 10.03 -18.54
N PHE A 24 24.84 11.35 -18.39
CA PHE A 24 24.28 11.98 -17.20
C PHE A 24 22.80 11.63 -17.00
N MET A 25 21.97 11.73 -18.05
CA MET A 25 20.54 11.39 -17.99
C MET A 25 20.33 9.93 -17.63
N VAL A 26 21.08 9.00 -18.23
CA VAL A 26 20.99 7.57 -17.91
C VAL A 26 21.35 7.31 -16.46
N THR A 27 22.46 7.91 -15.99
CA THR A 27 22.90 7.75 -14.59
C THR A 27 21.85 8.29 -13.61
N TRP A 28 21.27 9.46 -13.91
CA TRP A 28 20.21 10.06 -13.10
C TRP A 28 18.95 9.20 -13.08
N MET A 29 18.52 8.67 -14.22
CA MET A 29 17.36 7.79 -14.31
C MET A 29 17.55 6.50 -13.50
N VAL A 30 18.73 5.88 -13.61
CA VAL A 30 19.05 4.67 -12.80
C VAL A 30 18.97 4.98 -11.31
N PHE A 31 19.53 6.11 -10.88
CA PHE A 31 19.48 6.52 -9.47
C PHE A 31 18.03 6.72 -8.98
N VAL A 32 17.20 7.42 -9.75
CA VAL A 32 15.80 7.68 -9.40
C VAL A 32 14.99 6.38 -9.33
N VAL A 33 15.14 5.49 -10.31
CA VAL A 33 14.44 4.20 -10.34
C VAL A 33 14.80 3.35 -9.12
N VAL A 34 16.09 3.21 -8.81
CA VAL A 34 16.54 2.42 -7.64
C VAL A 34 16.02 3.03 -6.34
N ALA A 35 15.99 4.36 -6.22
CA ALA A 35 15.49 5.03 -5.03
C ALA A 35 13.97 4.80 -4.83
N VAL A 36 13.18 4.92 -5.90
CA VAL A 36 11.72 4.70 -5.87
C VAL A 36 11.39 3.24 -5.59
N ASP A 37 11.97 2.30 -6.36
CA ASP A 37 11.76 0.87 -6.16
C ASP A 37 12.21 0.41 -4.78
N GLY A 38 13.25 1.04 -4.22
CA GLY A 38 13.70 0.82 -2.85
C GLY A 38 12.64 1.23 -1.81
N LEU A 39 11.99 2.37 -1.98
CA LEU A 39 10.90 2.82 -1.11
C LEU A 39 9.68 1.92 -1.21
N ASP A 40 9.30 1.52 -2.43
CA ASP A 40 8.19 0.61 -2.71
C ASP A 40 8.47 -0.76 -2.07
N SER A 41 9.69 -1.28 -2.22
CA SER A 41 10.13 -2.54 -1.61
C SER A 41 10.09 -2.49 -0.08
N LEU A 42 10.52 -1.38 0.53
CA LEU A 42 10.43 -1.19 1.97
C LEU A 42 8.99 -1.15 2.46
N TYR A 43 8.09 -0.48 1.74
CA TYR A 43 6.65 -0.46 2.04
C TYR A 43 6.06 -1.87 2.02
N VAL A 44 6.33 -2.63 0.96
CA VAL A 44 5.88 -4.02 0.82
C VAL A 44 6.44 -4.87 1.95
N LEU A 45 7.74 -4.81 2.22
CA LEU A 45 8.41 -5.60 3.25
C LEU A 45 7.83 -5.36 4.65
N VAL A 46 7.68 -4.09 5.05
CA VAL A 46 7.12 -3.74 6.36
C VAL A 46 5.67 -4.19 6.47
N THR A 47 4.88 -4.01 5.42
CA THR A 47 3.47 -4.45 5.42
C THR A 47 3.36 -5.96 5.53
N TYR A 48 4.13 -6.72 4.76
CA TYR A 48 4.15 -8.19 4.87
C TYR A 48 4.68 -8.66 6.23
N HIS A 49 5.62 -7.93 6.84
CA HIS A 49 6.04 -8.24 8.20
C HIS A 49 4.90 -8.06 9.22
N CYS A 50 4.09 -7.00 9.09
CA CYS A 50 2.88 -6.82 9.88
C CYS A 50 1.87 -7.96 9.65
N ILE A 51 1.60 -8.30 8.39
CA ILE A 51 0.70 -9.40 7.99
C ILE A 51 1.17 -10.72 8.61
N GLY A 52 2.46 -11.05 8.49
CA GLY A 52 3.03 -12.27 9.05
C GLY A 52 2.88 -12.34 10.57
N LYS A 53 3.11 -11.23 11.28
CA LYS A 53 2.89 -11.20 12.74
C LYS A 53 1.41 -11.29 13.12
N LEU A 54 0.49 -10.71 12.34
CA LEU A 54 -0.96 -10.92 12.53
C LEU A 54 -1.35 -12.37 12.28
N ALA A 55 -0.79 -13.02 11.25
CA ALA A 55 -1.03 -14.43 10.95
C ALA A 55 -0.58 -15.34 12.10
N VAL A 56 0.57 -15.06 12.72
CA VAL A 56 1.03 -15.77 13.92
C VAL A 56 0.06 -15.56 15.08
N CYS A 57 -0.44 -14.35 15.28
CA CYS A 57 -1.48 -14.09 16.29
C CYS A 57 -2.78 -14.85 15.98
N SER A 58 -3.17 -14.96 14.71
CA SER A 58 -4.37 -15.69 14.28
C SER A 58 -4.23 -17.18 14.55
N HIS A 59 -3.07 -17.76 14.24
CA HIS A 59 -2.77 -19.16 14.56
C HIS A 59 -2.82 -19.41 16.07
N LEU A 60 -2.19 -18.55 16.88
CA LEU A 60 -2.24 -18.66 18.34
C LEU A 60 -3.66 -18.51 18.88
N ALA A 61 -4.46 -17.59 18.32
CA ALA A 61 -5.84 -17.39 18.71
C ALA A 61 -6.72 -18.63 18.40
N SER A 62 -6.50 -19.28 17.26
CA SER A 62 -7.26 -20.48 16.87
C SER A 62 -7.04 -21.66 17.83
N ASN A 63 -5.87 -21.72 18.49
CA ASN A 63 -5.51 -22.77 19.43
C ASN A 63 -6.04 -22.55 20.86
N ILE A 64 -6.80 -21.48 21.11
CA ILE A 64 -7.41 -21.23 22.41
C ILE A 64 -8.43 -22.34 22.73
N ASN A 65 -8.26 -22.97 23.89
CA ASN A 65 -9.04 -24.09 24.39
C ASN A 65 -9.30 -24.00 25.91
N GLN A 66 -10.01 -24.99 26.46
CA GLN A 66 -10.32 -25.06 27.89
C GLN A 66 -9.08 -25.07 28.82
N HIS A 67 -7.95 -25.63 28.37
CA HIS A 67 -6.71 -25.76 29.14
C HIS A 67 -5.74 -24.59 28.91
N THR A 68 -6.22 -23.51 28.29
CA THR A 68 -5.37 -22.37 27.97
C THR A 68 -5.03 -21.58 29.23
N ASP A 69 -3.73 -21.52 29.53
CA ASP A 69 -3.21 -20.78 30.67
C ASP A 69 -3.34 -19.26 30.49
N GLU A 70 -3.43 -18.54 31.61
CA GLU A 70 -3.43 -17.07 31.60
C GLU A 70 -2.17 -16.50 30.93
N GLN A 71 -1.00 -17.12 31.14
CA GLN A 71 0.24 -16.68 30.51
C GLN A 71 0.17 -16.76 28.98
N TYR A 72 -0.54 -17.73 28.43
CA TYR A 72 -0.72 -17.88 26.98
C TYR A 72 -1.55 -16.73 26.40
N ILE A 73 -2.69 -16.41 27.04
CA ILE A 73 -3.55 -15.29 26.64
C ILE A 73 -2.82 -13.95 26.78
N LEU A 74 -2.07 -13.74 27.87
CA LEU A 74 -1.25 -12.55 28.06
C LEU A 74 -0.16 -12.42 26.98
N LYS A 75 0.49 -13.52 26.62
CA LYS A 75 1.48 -13.56 25.53
C LYS A 75 0.85 -13.22 24.18
N LEU A 76 -0.35 -13.74 23.90
CA LEU A 76 -1.11 -13.43 22.69
C LEU A 76 -1.46 -11.93 22.63
N ILE A 77 -1.98 -11.38 23.72
CA ILE A 77 -2.34 -9.95 23.80
C ILE A 77 -1.10 -9.08 23.62
N LYS A 78 0.02 -9.41 24.27
CA LYS A 78 1.27 -8.67 24.11
C LYS A 78 1.74 -8.68 22.66
N LYS A 79 1.79 -9.85 22.01
CA LYS A 79 2.13 -9.96 20.59
C LYS A 79 1.19 -9.16 19.71
N HIS A 80 -0.12 -9.19 19.99
CA HIS A 80 -1.09 -8.41 19.23
C HIS A 80 -0.82 -6.90 19.37
N LEU A 81 -0.63 -6.40 20.60
CA LEU A 81 -0.32 -5.00 20.86
C LEU A 81 0.99 -4.56 20.16
N ASP A 82 2.03 -5.40 20.20
CA ASP A 82 3.29 -5.11 19.51
C ASP A 82 3.09 -4.93 18.00
N VAL A 83 2.20 -5.72 17.39
CA VAL A 83 1.85 -5.61 15.96
C VAL A 83 1.05 -4.35 15.69
N LEU A 84 0.11 -4.00 16.57
CA LEU A 84 -0.66 -2.77 16.44
C LEU A 84 0.22 -1.54 16.49
N ASP A 85 1.19 -1.52 17.39
CA ASP A 85 2.13 -0.41 17.50
C ASP A 85 3.00 -0.30 16.23
N LEU A 86 3.44 -1.44 15.67
CA LEU A 86 4.16 -1.44 14.40
C LEU A 86 3.30 -0.91 13.24
N ILE A 87 2.03 -1.34 13.15
CA ILE A 87 1.09 -0.83 12.13
C ILE A 87 0.89 0.68 12.33
N LYS A 88 0.74 1.15 13.56
CA LYS A 88 0.55 2.57 13.88
C LYS A 88 1.76 3.42 13.52
N VAL A 89 2.98 2.95 13.85
CA VAL A 89 4.22 3.65 13.52
C VAL A 89 4.43 3.68 12.00
N SER A 90 4.26 2.54 11.33
CA SER A 90 4.40 2.45 9.87
C SER A 90 3.36 3.31 9.15
N ALA A 91 2.11 3.35 9.63
CA ALA A 91 1.05 4.16 9.04
C ALA A 91 1.36 5.66 9.05
N LYS A 92 2.04 6.19 10.08
CA LYS A 92 2.43 7.62 10.11
C LYS A 92 3.28 8.02 8.91
N PHE A 93 4.21 7.15 8.50
CA PHE A 93 5.11 7.40 7.38
C PHE A 93 4.46 7.03 6.05
N TYR A 94 3.91 5.81 5.95
CA TYR A 94 3.38 5.30 4.70
C TYR A 94 2.06 5.96 4.28
N ASN A 95 1.20 6.43 5.18
CA ASN A 95 -0.01 7.14 4.76
C ASN A 95 0.32 8.40 3.93
N LYS A 96 1.40 9.12 4.30
CA LYS A 96 1.86 10.27 3.53
C LYS A 96 2.43 9.84 2.17
N LEU A 97 3.27 8.81 2.14
CA LEU A 97 3.83 8.27 0.90
C LEU A 97 2.75 7.76 -0.05
N ASN A 98 1.80 6.96 0.46
CA ASN A 98 0.68 6.42 -0.31
C ASN A 98 -0.21 7.51 -0.90
N SER A 99 -0.37 8.64 -0.19
CA SER A 99 -1.11 9.79 -0.71
C SER A 99 -0.40 10.44 -1.90
N VAL A 100 0.93 10.62 -1.81
CA VAL A 100 1.73 11.13 -2.93
C VAL A 100 1.70 10.15 -4.10
N GLN A 101 1.88 8.86 -3.82
CA GLN A 101 1.86 7.80 -4.81
C GLN A 101 0.53 7.74 -5.58
N LEU A 102 -0.60 7.88 -4.87
CA LEU A 102 -1.92 7.93 -5.48
C LEU A 102 -2.06 9.11 -6.45
N CYS A 103 -1.65 10.31 -6.04
CA CYS A 103 -1.69 11.49 -6.90
C CYS A 103 -0.83 11.32 -8.16
N VAL A 104 0.40 10.81 -8.01
CA VAL A 104 1.31 10.56 -9.14
C VAL A 104 0.73 9.52 -10.09
N SER A 105 0.25 8.40 -9.55
CA SER A 105 -0.35 7.32 -10.35
C SER A 105 -1.62 7.78 -11.07
N PHE A 106 -2.48 8.55 -10.39
CA PHE A 106 -3.70 9.12 -10.97
C PHE A 106 -3.36 10.01 -12.17
N GLY A 107 -2.38 10.93 -12.01
CA GLY A 107 -1.93 11.80 -13.09
C GLY A 107 -1.30 11.02 -14.25
N ALA A 108 -0.46 10.03 -13.96
CA ALA A 108 0.17 9.17 -14.97
C ALA A 108 -0.86 8.39 -15.79
N ILE A 109 -1.88 7.82 -15.14
CA ILE A 109 -2.96 7.09 -15.84
C ILE A 109 -3.79 8.07 -16.68
N ALA A 110 -4.23 9.19 -16.11
CA ALA A 110 -5.05 10.18 -16.80
C ALA A 110 -4.35 10.73 -18.06
N THR A 111 -3.08 11.12 -17.93
CA THR A 111 -2.26 11.61 -19.05
C THR A 111 -2.02 10.53 -20.10
N SER A 112 -1.69 9.30 -19.70
CA SER A 112 -1.47 8.20 -20.64
C SER A 112 -2.73 7.87 -21.43
N MET A 113 -3.89 7.81 -20.76
CA MET A 113 -5.18 7.57 -21.41
C MET A 113 -5.57 8.71 -22.37
N TYR A 114 -5.32 9.96 -21.98
CA TYR A 114 -5.57 11.11 -22.85
C TYR A 114 -4.69 11.06 -24.11
N ASN A 115 -3.39 10.78 -23.97
CA ASN A 115 -2.48 10.65 -25.11
C ASN A 115 -2.89 9.49 -26.03
N MET A 116 -3.27 8.33 -25.48
CA MET A 116 -3.79 7.21 -26.28
C MET A 116 -5.05 7.56 -27.07
N LYS A 117 -5.88 8.46 -26.55
CA LYS A 117 -7.10 8.91 -27.23
C LYS A 117 -6.80 9.89 -28.38
N LEU A 118 -5.79 10.75 -28.21
CA LEU A 118 -5.34 11.66 -29.26
C LEU A 118 -4.58 10.95 -30.38
N ASN A 119 -3.54 10.20 -30.03
CA ASN A 119 -2.67 9.47 -30.94
C ASN A 119 -2.48 8.05 -30.42
N PHE A 120 -3.13 7.09 -31.07
CA PHE A 120 -2.99 5.69 -30.68
C PHE A 120 -1.64 5.13 -31.11
N GLU A 121 -0.71 5.04 -30.17
CA GLU A 121 0.57 4.38 -30.35
C GLU A 121 0.70 3.21 -29.37
N ILE A 122 1.15 2.05 -29.86
CA ILE A 122 1.34 0.85 -29.04
C ILE A 122 2.31 1.12 -27.88
N LEU A 123 3.30 1.99 -28.08
CA LEU A 123 4.28 2.36 -27.06
C LEU A 123 3.64 3.02 -25.83
N LEU A 124 2.48 3.69 -25.98
CA LEU A 124 1.75 4.34 -24.88
C LEU A 124 1.04 3.35 -23.95
N ILE A 125 0.88 2.09 -24.37
CA ILE A 125 0.29 1.03 -23.53
C ILE A 125 1.24 0.67 -22.39
N VAL A 126 2.55 0.71 -22.63
CA VAL A 126 3.58 0.34 -21.65
C VAL A 126 3.49 1.21 -20.38
N PRO A 127 3.58 2.56 -20.44
CA PRO A 127 3.49 3.39 -19.24
C PRO A 127 2.12 3.31 -18.56
N LEU A 128 1.03 3.17 -19.32
CA LEU A 128 -0.31 2.99 -18.76
C LEU A 128 -0.40 1.70 -17.94
N SER A 129 0.05 0.58 -18.51
CA SER A 129 0.03 -0.72 -17.83
C SER A 129 0.92 -0.72 -16.59
N ALA A 130 2.11 -0.10 -16.66
CA ALA A 130 3.03 0.02 -15.53
C ALA A 130 2.39 0.81 -14.37
N ALA A 131 1.79 1.97 -14.67
CA ALA A 131 1.12 2.79 -13.65
C ALA A 131 -0.08 2.07 -13.00
N LEU A 132 -0.86 1.33 -13.80
CA LEU A 132 -1.98 0.52 -13.30
C LEU A 132 -1.51 -0.63 -12.39
N ILE A 133 -0.48 -1.35 -12.82
CA ILE A 133 0.10 -2.47 -12.05
C ILE A 133 0.66 -1.96 -10.73
N GLN A 134 1.43 -0.87 -10.75
CA GLN A 134 2.00 -0.27 -9.54
C GLN A 134 0.87 0.14 -8.58
N LEU A 135 -0.13 0.88 -9.06
CA LEU A 135 -1.28 1.28 -8.25
C LEU A 135 -2.01 0.07 -7.66
N PHE A 136 -2.27 -0.95 -8.47
CA PHE A 136 -2.92 -2.18 -8.03
C PHE A 136 -2.14 -2.87 -6.90
N PHE A 137 -0.80 -2.97 -7.00
CA PHE A 137 0.01 -3.58 -5.96
C PHE A 137 -0.10 -2.87 -4.60
N TYR A 138 -0.16 -1.53 -4.59
CA TYR A 138 -0.36 -0.76 -3.37
C TYR A 138 -1.70 -1.08 -2.70
N PHE A 139 -2.79 -1.08 -3.48
CA PHE A 139 -4.11 -1.44 -2.97
C PHE A 139 -4.20 -2.91 -2.56
N TYR A 140 -3.54 -3.81 -3.29
CA TYR A 140 -3.49 -5.24 -2.97
C TYR A 140 -2.80 -5.50 -1.63
N VAL A 141 -1.63 -4.92 -1.40
CA VAL A 141 -0.87 -5.08 -0.16
C VAL A 141 -1.62 -4.47 1.03
N GLY A 142 -2.25 -3.31 0.85
CA GLY A 142 -3.15 -2.72 1.84
C GLY A 142 -4.35 -3.63 2.15
N HIS A 143 -4.98 -4.19 1.13
CA HIS A 143 -6.12 -5.09 1.27
C HIS A 143 -5.77 -6.36 2.05
N GLN A 144 -4.59 -6.95 1.79
CA GLN A 144 -4.14 -8.14 2.49
C GLN A 144 -3.91 -7.89 3.99
N LEU A 145 -3.45 -6.70 4.38
CA LEU A 145 -3.33 -6.32 5.79
C LEU A 145 -4.69 -6.28 6.48
N SER A 146 -5.69 -5.64 5.86
CA SER A 146 -7.05 -5.58 6.39
C SER A 146 -7.72 -6.95 6.44
N SER A 147 -7.56 -7.76 5.38
CA SER A 147 -8.05 -9.13 5.32
C SER A 147 -7.48 -10.00 6.45
N MET A 148 -6.17 -9.91 6.70
CA MET A 148 -5.51 -10.66 7.78
C MET A 148 -6.01 -10.23 9.17
N ASN A 149 -6.30 -8.93 9.37
CA ASN A 149 -6.93 -8.46 10.60
C ASN A 149 -8.34 -9.05 10.80
N ALA A 150 -9.14 -9.13 9.74
CA ALA A 150 -10.45 -9.79 9.78
C ALA A 150 -10.34 -11.32 10.02
N GLN A 151 -9.34 -11.98 9.44
CA GLN A 151 -9.05 -13.40 9.69
C GLN A 151 -8.69 -13.66 11.16
N LEU A 152 -7.90 -12.78 11.77
CA LEU A 152 -7.58 -12.85 13.19
C LEU A 152 -8.85 -12.72 14.07
N GLN A 153 -9.75 -11.79 13.74
CA GLN A 153 -11.05 -11.68 14.39
C GLN A 153 -11.85 -12.99 14.29
N HIS A 154 -11.94 -13.58 13.09
CA HIS A 154 -12.62 -14.84 12.87
C HIS A 154 -11.97 -16.01 13.65
N SER A 155 -10.63 -16.02 13.74
CA SER A 155 -9.88 -17.05 14.46
C SER A 155 -10.13 -17.00 15.97
N ILE A 156 -10.22 -15.79 16.54
CA ILE A 156 -10.57 -15.60 17.96
C ILE A 156 -12.00 -16.06 18.19
N TYR A 157 -12.94 -15.64 17.34
CA TYR A 157 -14.36 -15.99 17.49
C TYR A 157 -14.61 -17.50 17.37
N GLY A 158 -13.96 -18.16 16.40
CA GLY A 158 -14.05 -19.60 16.17
C GLY A 158 -13.26 -20.47 17.16
N SER A 159 -12.50 -19.87 18.08
CA SER A 159 -11.80 -20.62 19.12
C SER A 159 -12.76 -21.09 20.23
N LYS A 160 -12.31 -22.02 21.08
CA LYS A 160 -13.09 -22.54 22.21
C LYS A 160 -13.03 -21.63 23.45
N TRP A 161 -13.03 -20.31 23.24
CA TRP A 161 -12.93 -19.29 24.28
C TRP A 161 -14.04 -19.39 25.35
N TYR A 162 -15.20 -19.92 24.97
CA TYR A 162 -16.34 -20.11 25.86
C TYR A 162 -16.12 -21.22 26.89
N GLU A 163 -15.23 -22.19 26.64
CA GLU A 163 -14.90 -23.29 27.55
C GLU A 163 -13.95 -22.87 28.68
N ILE A 164 -13.30 -21.70 28.56
CA ILE A 164 -12.40 -21.16 29.60
C ILE A 164 -13.19 -20.94 30.90
N LYS A 165 -12.67 -21.38 32.04
CA LYS A 165 -13.38 -21.20 33.33
C LYS A 165 -13.24 -19.78 33.90
N SER A 166 -12.12 -19.11 33.62
CA SER A 166 -11.83 -17.78 34.16
C SER A 166 -12.58 -16.67 33.42
N ILE A 167 -13.43 -15.94 34.15
CA ILE A 167 -14.17 -14.77 33.64
C ILE A 167 -13.21 -13.63 33.25
N SER A 168 -12.10 -13.45 33.97
CA SER A 168 -11.14 -12.39 33.67
C SER A 168 -10.47 -12.59 32.31
N LEU A 169 -10.15 -13.84 31.95
CA LEU A 169 -9.59 -14.18 30.64
C LEU A 169 -10.59 -13.98 29.51
N LYS A 170 -11.87 -14.35 29.71
CA LYS A 170 -12.93 -14.09 28.73
C LYS A 170 -13.07 -12.60 28.43
N LYS A 171 -13.04 -11.74 29.47
CA LYS A 171 -13.07 -10.28 29.29
C LYS A 171 -11.88 -9.78 28.47
N LYS A 172 -10.66 -10.27 28.75
CA LYS A 172 -9.46 -9.90 27.98
C LYS A 172 -9.58 -10.29 26.50
N ILE A 173 -10.09 -11.49 26.21
CA ILE A 173 -10.35 -11.95 24.82
C ILE A 173 -11.41 -11.08 24.15
N LEU A 174 -12.48 -10.74 24.86
CA LEU A 174 -13.53 -9.85 24.35
C LEU A 174 -12.96 -8.46 23.99
N PHE A 175 -12.14 -7.88 24.87
CA PHE A 175 -11.46 -6.60 24.57
C PHE A 175 -10.56 -6.69 23.34
N MET A 176 -9.80 -7.77 23.22
CA MET A 176 -8.99 -8.02 22.02
C MET A 176 -9.88 -8.10 20.77
N LEU A 177 -11.00 -8.81 20.82
CA LEU A 177 -11.95 -8.92 19.71
C LEU A 177 -12.54 -7.56 19.32
N MET A 178 -12.95 -6.75 20.29
CA MET A 178 -13.44 -5.38 20.06
C MET A 178 -12.38 -4.50 19.39
N MET A 179 -11.10 -4.65 19.77
CA MET A 179 -10.01 -3.90 19.13
C MET A 179 -9.79 -4.31 17.66
N MET A 180 -10.16 -5.52 17.25
CA MET A 180 -10.01 -5.97 15.85
C MET A 180 -11.11 -5.49 14.93
N GLN A 181 -12.31 -5.22 15.47
CA GLN A 181 -13.48 -4.80 14.69
C GLN A 181 -13.27 -3.45 14.00
N HIS A 182 -12.35 -2.63 14.49
CA HIS A 182 -11.89 -1.47 13.77
C HIS A 182 -10.91 -1.90 12.70
N ASP A 183 -11.22 -1.59 11.44
CA ASP A 183 -10.32 -1.86 10.34
C ASP A 183 -8.94 -1.22 10.59
N LYS A 184 -7.92 -2.07 10.59
CA LYS A 184 -6.53 -1.66 10.75
C LYS A 184 -5.85 -1.79 9.40
N GLY A 185 -5.56 -0.65 8.80
CA GLY A 185 -4.91 -0.58 7.51
C GLY A 185 -4.28 0.79 7.30
N TYR A 186 -3.64 0.93 6.14
CA TYR A 186 -3.10 2.22 5.70
C TYR A 186 -4.23 3.07 5.13
N SER A 187 -4.28 4.32 5.59
CA SER A 187 -5.26 5.32 5.15
C SER A 187 -4.61 6.19 4.09
N VAL A 188 -5.39 6.56 3.08
CA VAL A 188 -4.96 7.50 2.05
C VAL A 188 -5.61 8.85 2.29
N MET A 189 -4.82 9.92 2.17
CA MET A 189 -5.29 11.31 2.17
C MET A 189 -5.93 11.80 3.49
N GLY A 190 -5.68 11.11 4.60
CA GLY A 190 -6.24 11.47 5.91
C GLY A 190 -7.76 11.19 6.04
N LEU A 191 -8.36 10.58 5.02
CA LEU A 191 -9.74 10.10 5.05
C LEU A 191 -9.78 8.67 5.61
N LYS A 192 -10.91 8.26 6.19
CA LYS A 192 -11.15 6.88 6.69
C LYS A 192 -11.17 5.80 5.59
N THR A 193 -10.74 6.14 4.38
CA THR A 193 -10.68 5.23 3.24
C THR A 193 -9.41 4.39 3.36
N ILE A 194 -9.59 3.11 3.67
CA ILE A 194 -8.52 2.13 3.77
C ILE A 194 -8.13 1.71 2.36
N MET A 195 -6.83 1.48 2.12
CA MET A 195 -6.38 0.88 0.87
C MET A 195 -6.91 -0.55 0.74
N ASN A 196 -8.02 -0.70 0.04
CA ASN A 196 -8.65 -1.96 -0.30
C ASN A 196 -9.09 -1.94 -1.78
N PHE A 197 -9.64 -3.06 -2.28
CA PHE A 197 -10.08 -3.14 -3.67
C PHE A 197 -11.28 -2.21 -4.00
N GLU A 198 -12.12 -1.90 -3.02
CA GLU A 198 -13.23 -0.95 -3.19
C GLU A 198 -12.70 0.45 -3.50
N SER A 199 -11.72 0.92 -2.71
CA SER A 199 -11.01 2.17 -2.93
C SER A 199 -10.28 2.20 -4.26
N PHE A 200 -9.67 1.09 -4.70
CA PHE A 200 -9.07 1.00 -6.03
C PHE A 200 -10.10 1.22 -7.14
N SER A 201 -11.25 0.53 -7.06
CA SER A 201 -12.35 0.70 -8.01
C SER A 201 -12.85 2.15 -8.05
N ASP A 202 -12.96 2.80 -6.91
CA ASP A 202 -13.42 4.20 -6.85
C ASP A 202 -12.39 5.17 -7.43
N VAL A 203 -11.10 4.96 -7.20
CA VAL A 203 -10.04 5.73 -7.87
C VAL A 203 -10.12 5.54 -9.39
N MET A 204 -10.31 4.31 -9.87
CA MET A 204 -10.46 4.04 -11.30
C MET A 204 -11.67 4.77 -11.89
N LYS A 205 -12.84 4.74 -11.23
CA LYS A 205 -14.02 5.49 -11.66
C LYS A 205 -13.73 6.99 -11.75
N GLN A 206 -13.01 7.54 -10.78
CA GLN A 206 -12.62 8.95 -10.78
C GLN A 206 -11.67 9.29 -11.93
N VAL A 207 -10.69 8.44 -12.23
CA VAL A 207 -9.80 8.62 -13.39
C VAL A 207 -10.60 8.65 -14.70
N TYR A 208 -11.52 7.70 -14.89
CA TYR A 208 -12.38 7.69 -16.08
C TYR A 208 -13.29 8.92 -16.17
N GLY A 209 -13.88 9.35 -15.04
CA GLY A 209 -14.68 10.57 -14.97
C GLY A 209 -13.87 11.82 -15.33
N PHE A 210 -12.66 11.93 -14.80
CA PHE A 210 -11.74 13.02 -15.09
C PHE A 210 -11.28 13.04 -16.55
N LEU A 211 -11.01 11.86 -17.13
CA LEU A 211 -10.68 11.73 -18.55
C LEU A 211 -11.82 12.22 -19.44
N ASN A 212 -13.06 11.81 -19.16
CA ASN A 212 -14.24 12.26 -19.92
C ASN A 212 -14.42 13.77 -19.82
N PHE A 213 -14.19 14.34 -18.63
CA PHE A 213 -14.21 15.79 -18.45
C PHE A 213 -13.14 16.48 -19.31
N LEU A 214 -11.89 16.00 -19.27
CA LEU A 214 -10.80 16.55 -20.09
C LEU A 214 -11.12 16.50 -21.59
N LEU A 215 -11.63 15.37 -22.08
CA LEU A 215 -11.98 15.19 -23.50
C LEU A 215 -13.16 16.05 -23.96
N ASN A 216 -14.03 16.49 -23.06
CA ASN A 216 -15.16 17.36 -23.39
C ASN A 216 -14.81 18.85 -23.32
N VAL A 217 -13.77 19.21 -22.57
CA VAL A 217 -13.36 20.60 -22.34
C VAL A 217 -12.23 21.05 -23.27
N MET A 218 -11.31 20.13 -23.62
CA MET A 218 -10.21 20.35 -24.57
C MET A 218 -10.51 19.71 -25.91
#